data_AF-A0A3C0Q9I2-F1
#
_entry.id   AF-A0A3C0Q9I2-F1
#
_cell.length_a   1.000
_cell.length_b   1.000
_cell.length_c   1.000
_cell.angle_alpha   90.00
_cell.angle_beta   90.00
_cell.angle_gamma   90.00
#
_symmetry.space_group_name_H-M   'P 1'
#
loop_
_entity.id
_entity.type
_entity.pdbx_description
1 polymer ?
#
loop_
_entity_poly.entity_id
_entity_poly.type
_entity_poly.pdbx_seq_one_letter_code
_entity_poly.pdbx_strand_id
1 'polypeptide(L)' 'MLDHIMKAAQTFENTHGTSPDIVYINPSHYECLYKHNPELFSQNQHIHLGFRLVIMPGCTLIHPKAAMLPAAQHFSQVA' A
#
# COMPACT_ATOMS: atom_id res chain seq x y z
N MET A 1 -11.39 4.31 -6.12
CA MET A 1 -10.44 3.23 -5.72
C MET A 1 -9.41 3.76 -4.74
N LEU A 2 -8.72 4.86 -5.06
CA LEU A 2 -7.80 5.52 -4.15
C LEU A 2 -8.42 5.78 -2.76
N ASP A 3 -9.68 6.23 -2.70
CA ASP A 3 -10.38 6.44 -1.42
C ASP A 3 -10.49 5.17 -0.56
N HIS A 4 -10.66 4.00 -1.18
CA HIS A 4 -10.72 2.73 -0.45
C HIS A 4 -9.36 2.36 0.14
N ILE A 5 -8.27 2.67 -0.57
CA ILE A 5 -6.91 2.46 -0.09
C ILE A 5 -6.61 3.43 1.05
N MET A 6 -6.94 4.71 0.90
CA MET A 6 -6.77 5.71 1.95
C MET A 6 -7.62 5.37 3.19
N LYS A 7 -8.86 4.90 3.00
CA LYS A 7 -9.71 4.43 4.10
C LYS A 7 -9.14 3.22 4.81
N ALA A 8 -8.53 2.27 4.08
CA ALA A 8 -7.86 1.12 4.68
C ALA A 8 -6.65 1.55 5.52
N ALA A 9 -5.83 2.48 5.01
CA ALA A 9 -4.72 3.04 5.75
C ALA A 9 -5.16 3.80 7.02
N GLN A 10 -6.17 4.68 6.90
CA GLN A 10 -6.72 5.42 8.04
C GLN A 10 -7.32 4.48 9.09
N THR A 11 -8.02 3.44 8.66
CA THR A 11 -8.60 2.44 9.57
C THR A 11 -7.52 1.70 10.34
N PHE A 12 -6.41 1.36 9.68
CA PHE A 12 -5.25 0.76 10.32
C PHE A 12 -4.66 1.69 11.37
N GLU A 13 -4.43 2.96 11.02
CA GLU A 13 -3.90 3.97 11.94
C GLU A 13 -4.79 4.20 13.14
N ASN A 14 -6.10 4.33 12.93
CA ASN A 14 -7.07 4.47 14.02
C ASN A 14 -7.09 3.26 14.96
N THR A 15 -6.81 2.06 14.43
CA THR A 15 -6.84 0.81 15.21
C THR A 15 -5.54 0.56 15.96
N HIS A 16 -4.39 0.92 15.38
CA HIS A 16 -3.07 0.59 15.92
C HIS A 16 -2.30 1.78 16.49
N GLY A 17 -2.79 3.01 16.29
CA GLY A 17 -2.14 4.25 16.71
C GLY A 17 -0.89 4.60 15.89
N THR A 18 -0.68 3.95 14.74
CA THR A 18 0.49 4.17 13.88
C THR A 18 0.14 3.99 12.41
N SER A 19 0.76 4.77 11.53
CA SER A 19 0.53 4.68 10.09
C SER A 19 1.10 3.36 9.52
N PRO A 20 0.44 2.76 8.53
CA PRO A 20 0.94 1.55 7.90
C PRO A 20 2.17 1.82 7.02
N ASP A 21 3.07 0.85 6.90
CA ASP A 21 4.17 0.91 5.92
C ASP A 21 3.71 0.55 4.51
N ILE A 22 2.72 -0.35 4.43
CA ILE A 22 2.27 -0.95 3.18
C ILE A 22 0.75 -1.11 3.13
N VAL A 23 0.21 -1.02 1.91
CA VAL A 23 -1.15 -1.42 1.60
C VAL A 23 -1.12 -2.45 0.46
N TYR A 24 -1.63 -3.64 0.77
CA TYR A 24 -1.82 -4.70 -0.19
C TYR A 24 -3.05 -4.41 -1.06
N ILE A 25 -2.90 -4.59 -2.37
CA ILE A 25 -3.96 -4.49 -3.36
C ILE A 25 -3.89 -5.71 -4.30
N ASN A 26 -4.93 -5.94 -5.09
CA ASN A 26 -4.95 -6.99 -6.11
C ASN A 26 -4.76 -6.37 -7.52
N PRO A 27 -4.60 -7.17 -8.58
CA PRO A 27 -4.41 -6.65 -9.94
C PRO A 27 -5.58 -5.78 -10.42
N SER A 28 -6.83 -6.15 -10.10
CA SER A 28 -8.01 -5.35 -10.48
C SER A 28 -8.05 -3.98 -9.80
N HIS A 29 -7.62 -3.88 -8.54
CA HIS A 29 -7.47 -2.62 -7.83
C HIS A 29 -6.37 -1.76 -8.48
N TYR A 30 -5.26 -2.38 -8.89
CA TYR A 30 -4.18 -1.71 -9.58
C TYR A 30 -4.63 -1.15 -10.94
N GLU A 31 -5.31 -1.96 -11.76
CA GLU A 31 -5.87 -1.51 -13.04
C GLU A 31 -6.83 -0.33 -12.86
N CYS A 32 -7.68 -0.40 -11.83
CA CYS A 32 -8.61 0.67 -11.49
C CYS A 32 -7.88 1.94 -11.05
N LEU A 33 -6.83 1.83 -10.25
CA LEU A 33 -5.97 2.97 -9.88
C LEU A 33 -5.27 3.56 -11.09
N TYR A 34 -4.66 2.73 -11.94
CA TYR A 34 -3.94 3.20 -13.12
C TYR A 34 -4.86 3.97 -14.07
N LYS A 35 -6.10 3.51 -14.23
CA LYS A 35 -7.10 4.17 -15.09
C LYS A 35 -7.61 5.50 -14.55
N HIS A 36 -7.87 5.58 -13.24
CA HIS A 36 -8.52 6.76 -12.64
C HIS A 36 -7.56 7.75 -11.99
N ASN A 37 -6.36 7.28 -11.64
CA ASN A 37 -5.31 8.02 -10.96
C ASN A 37 -3.92 7.75 -11.58
N PRO A 38 -3.74 7.93 -12.91
CA PRO A 38 -2.46 7.68 -13.58
C PRO A 38 -1.30 8.54 -13.03
N GLU A 39 -1.61 9.66 -12.41
CA GLU A 39 -0.65 10.55 -11.75
C GLU A 39 0.15 9.85 -10.64
N LEU A 40 -0.44 8.86 -9.97
CA LEU A 40 0.23 8.08 -8.92
C LEU A 40 1.39 7.23 -9.45
N PHE A 41 1.41 6.98 -10.76
CA PHE A 41 2.40 6.14 -11.43
C PHE A 41 3.32 6.95 -12.35
N SER A 42 3.11 8.26 -12.43
CA SER A 42 3.89 9.14 -13.27
C SER A 42 5.20 9.50 -12.57
N GLN A 43 6.35 9.17 -13.18
CA GLN A 43 7.69 9.39 -12.61
C GLN A 43 7.99 10.87 -12.30
N ASN A 44 7.22 11.80 -12.88
CA ASN A 44 7.41 13.25 -12.74
C ASN A 44 6.57 13.87 -11.61
N GLN A 45 5.75 13.10 -10.89
CA GLN A 45 4.95 13.60 -9.78
C GLN A 45 5.35 12.93 -8.47
N HIS A 46 5.74 13.75 -7.51
CA HIS A 46 6.08 13.35 -6.15
C HIS A 46 4.79 13.18 -5.33
N ILE A 47 3.94 12.21 -5.69
CA ILE A 47 2.79 11.86 -4.84
C ILE A 47 3.27 10.88 -3.77
N HIS A 48 3.44 11.39 -2.55
CA HIS A 48 3.81 10.59 -1.39
C HIS A 48 2.56 10.15 -0.64
N LEU A 49 2.18 8.88 -0.80
CA LEU A 49 1.05 8.28 -0.08
C LEU A 49 1.37 8.01 1.41
N GLY A 50 2.65 8.07 1.81
CA GLY A 50 3.10 7.70 3.15
C GLY A 50 3.23 6.19 3.39
N PHE A 51 2.82 5.37 2.43
CA PHE A 51 2.94 3.91 2.43
C PHE A 51 3.23 3.38 1.02
N ARG A 52 3.68 2.12 0.92
CA ARG A 52 3.93 1.46 -0.38
C ARG A 52 2.72 0.61 -0.79
N LEU A 53 2.43 0.56 -2.08
CA LEU A 53 1.45 -0.37 -2.64
C LEU A 53 2.14 -1.69 -3.02
N VAL A 54 1.59 -2.80 -2.56
CA VAL A 54 2.07 -4.15 -2.91
C VAL A 54 0.95 -4.92 -3.60
N ILE A 55 1.20 -5.39 -4.81
CA ILE A 55 0.22 -6.15 -5.58
C ILE A 55 0.34 -7.63 -5.21
N MET A 56 -0.73 -8.18 -4.65
CA MET A 56 -0.88 -9.60 -4.31
C MET A 56 -1.79 -10.31 -5.34
N PRO A 57 -1.68 -11.63 -5.52
CA PRO A 57 -2.55 -12.39 -6.43
C PRO A 57 -4.05 -12.18 -6.12
N GLY A 58 -4.88 -12.14 -7.17
CA GLY A 58 -6.28 -11.73 -7.08
C GLY A 58 -7.18 -12.56 -6.18
N CYS A 59 -6.89 -13.84 -6.00
CA CYS A 59 -7.76 -14.77 -5.27
C CYS A 59 -7.71 -14.60 -3.75
N THR A 60 -6.75 -13.85 -3.20
CA THR A 60 -6.53 -13.75 -1.74
C THR A 60 -6.99 -12.42 -1.13
N LEU A 61 -7.32 -11.41 -1.94
CA LEU A 61 -7.55 -10.05 -1.44
C LEU A 61 -8.72 -9.35 -2.17
N ILE A 62 -9.92 -9.47 -1.60
CA ILE A 62 -11.15 -8.83 -2.13
C ILE A 62 -11.16 -7.32 -1.85
N HIS A 63 -10.50 -6.89 -0.77
CA HIS A 63 -10.42 -5.48 -0.36
C HIS A 63 -8.97 -5.08 -0.05
N PRO A 64 -8.57 -3.82 -0.29
CA PRO A 64 -7.27 -3.33 0.14
C PRO A 64 -7.02 -3.60 1.62
N LYS A 65 -5.78 -3.98 1.96
CA LYS A 65 -5.41 -4.30 3.35
C LYS A 65 -4.13 -3.59 3.73
N ALA A 66 -4.20 -2.73 4.73
CA ALA A 66 -3.03 -2.07 5.30
C ALA A 66 -2.31 -3.00 6.29
N ALA A 67 -0.99 -2.88 6.36
CA ALA A 67 -0.16 -3.61 7.30
C ALA A 67 1.10 -2.81 7.67
N MET A 68 1.66 -3.14 8.81
CA MET A 68 2.99 -2.72 9.23
C MET A 68 4.01 -3.78 8.82
N LEU A 69 5.15 -3.36 8.29
CA LEU A 69 6.26 -4.27 8.08
C LEU A 69 6.93 -4.50 9.45
N PRO A 70 7.22 -5.75 9.83
CA PRO A 70 8.11 -5.96 10.96
C PRO A 70 9.43 -5.25 10.63
N ALA A 71 9.89 -4.38 11.55
CA ALA A 71 11.18 -3.72 11.42
C ALA A 71 12.20 -4.79 11.03
N ALA A 72 12.77 -4.67 9.83
CA ALA A 72 13.65 -5.68 9.29
C ALA A 72 14.71 -6.00 10.35
N GLN A 73 14.78 -7.26 10.78
CA GLN A 73 15.94 -7.72 11.51
C GLN A 73 17.14 -7.35 10.67
N HIS A 74 17.98 -6.51 11.23
CA HIS A 74 19.27 -6.08 10.71
C HIS A 74 20.10 -7.34 10.45
N PHE A 75 19.92 -7.99 9.30
CA PHE A 75 20.90 -8.93 8.78
C PHE A 75 22.06 -8.06 8.27
N SER A 76 22.86 -7.57 9.22
CA SER A 76 24.23 -7.19 8.95
C SER A 76 24.91 -8.42 8.37
N GLN A 77 25.03 -8.49 7.04
CA GLN A 77 26.02 -9.36 6.42
C GLN A 77 27.39 -8.79 6.81
N VAL A 78 27.96 -9.37 7.86
CA VAL A 78 29.39 -9.29 8.15
C VAL A 78 29.96 -10.66 7.79
N ALA A 79 30.77 -10.68 6.74
CA ALA A 79 31.87 -11.62 6.41
C ALA A 79 31.97 -11.79 4.89
#